data_AF-A0AAE1FTY3-F1
#
_entry.id   AF-A0AAE1FTY3-F1
#
_cell.length_a   1.000
_cell.length_b   1.000
_cell.length_c   1.000
_cell.angle_alpha   90.00
_cell.angle_beta   90.00
_cell.angle_gamma   90.00
#
_symmetry.space_group_name_H-M   'P 1'
#
loop_
_entity.id
_entity.type
_entity.pdbx_description
1 polymer ?
#
loop_
_entity_poly.entity_id
_entity_poly.type
_entity_poly.pdbx_seq_one_letter_code
_entity_poly.pdbx_strand_id
1 'polypeptide(L)'
;MNKIKEELNTLGDPAPTVVMNGDFSLPIIKWESLEVYGGSADARQQAKLLLDFANEFMLIENITQPTRGDNILDLFFTSNEELLYNIRVEDTIMSDHK
;
A
#
# COMPACT_ATOMS: atom_id res chain seq x y z
N MET A 1 -11.71 3.11 -1.03
CA MET A 1 -11.09 3.58 0.23
C MET A 1 -12.10 4.12 1.24
N ASN A 2 -13.09 4.92 0.85
CA ASN A 2 -14.07 5.54 1.77
C ASN A 2 -14.71 4.57 2.78
N LYS A 3 -15.16 3.38 2.33
CA LYS A 3 -15.74 2.40 3.25
C LYS A 3 -14.73 1.89 4.30
N ILE A 4 -13.49 1.61 3.89
CA ILE A 4 -12.43 1.17 4.83
C ILE A 4 -12.15 2.28 5.84
N LYS A 5 -12.10 3.53 5.39
CA LYS A 5 -11.96 4.70 6.26
C LYS A 5 -13.10 4.81 7.28
N GLU A 6 -14.34 4.60 6.86
CA GLU A 6 -15.49 4.58 7.78
C GLU A 6 -15.31 3.51 8.86
N GLU A 7 -14.92 2.28 8.49
CA GLU A 7 -14.67 1.20 9.45
C GLU A 7 -13.51 1.52 10.40
N LEU A 8 -12.38 2.04 9.91
CA LEU A 8 -11.25 2.43 10.75
C LEU A 8 -11.61 3.53 11.75
N ASN A 9 -12.47 4.48 11.37
CA ASN A 9 -12.93 5.54 12.26
C ASN A 9 -13.89 5.04 13.37
N THR A 10 -14.39 3.81 13.26
CA THR A 10 -15.17 3.19 14.34
C THR A 10 -14.28 2.55 15.42
N LEU A 11 -12.98 2.42 15.16
CA LEU A 11 -12.02 1.88 16.11
C LEU A 11 -11.75 2.94 17.18
N GLY A 12 -12.15 2.65 18.42
CA GLY A 12 -11.95 3.55 19.56
C GLY A 12 -10.49 3.62 20.04
N ASP A 13 -10.23 4.47 21.04
CA ASP A 13 -8.90 4.64 21.61
C ASP A 13 -8.58 3.66 22.75
N PRO A 14 -7.34 3.11 22.81
CA PRO A 14 -6.29 3.27 21.81
C PRO A 14 -6.62 2.49 20.54
N ALA A 15 -6.43 3.12 19.38
CA ALA A 15 -6.63 2.49 18.09
C ALA A 15 -5.75 1.23 17.96
N PRO A 16 -6.29 0.12 17.44
CA PRO A 16 -5.51 -1.09 17.22
C PRO A 16 -4.48 -0.87 16.11
N THR A 17 -3.44 -1.70 16.10
CA THR A 17 -2.52 -1.72 14.95
C THR A 17 -3.25 -2.15 13.68
N VAL A 18 -3.04 -1.39 12.61
CA VAL A 18 -3.60 -1.67 11.30
C VAL A 18 -2.53 -2.33 10.44
N VAL A 19 -2.92 -3.40 9.77
CA VAL A 19 -2.14 -4.04 8.70
C VAL A 19 -3.05 -4.14 7.48
N MET A 20 -2.58 -3.62 6.35
CA MET A 20 -3.28 -3.69 5.07
C MET A 20 -2.29 -4.15 4.00
N ASN A 21 -2.56 -5.27 3.36
CA ASN A 21 -1.68 -5.84 2.35
C ASN A 21 -2.47 -6.44 1.18
N GLY A 22 -1.84 -6.50 0.02
CA GLY A 22 -2.42 -7.11 -1.20
C GLY A 22 -2.01 -6.38 -2.47
N ASP A 23 -2.59 -6.79 -3.59
CA ASP A 23 -2.40 -6.17 -4.91
C ASP A 23 -3.25 -4.90 -5.05
N PHE A 24 -2.60 -3.76 -5.20
CA PHE A 24 -3.25 -2.46 -5.42
C PHE A 24 -3.28 -2.06 -6.90
N SER A 25 -2.49 -2.70 -7.76
CA SER A 25 -2.47 -2.45 -9.21
C SER A 25 -2.28 -0.98 -9.60
N LEU A 26 -1.44 -0.24 -8.86
CA LEU A 26 -1.13 1.18 -9.08
C LEU A 26 0.35 1.39 -9.50
N PRO A 27 0.75 1.00 -10.73
CA PRO A 27 2.13 1.13 -11.21
C PRO A 27 2.60 2.59 -11.38
N ILE A 28 1.67 3.54 -11.28
CA ILE A 28 1.93 4.97 -11.49
C ILE A 28 2.46 5.67 -10.23
N ILE A 29 2.49 4.98 -9.09
CA ILE A 29 3.07 5.49 -7.85
C ILE A 29 4.53 5.06 -7.78
N LYS A 30 5.41 6.04 -7.59
CA LYS A 30 6.80 5.77 -7.23
C LYS A 30 6.92 5.78 -5.71
N TRP A 31 6.97 4.59 -5.10
CA TRP A 31 6.85 4.43 -3.65
C TRP A 31 8.00 5.03 -2.85
N GLU A 32 9.20 5.16 -3.43
CA GLU A 32 10.35 5.78 -2.76
C GLU A 32 10.19 7.29 -2.59
N SER A 33 9.44 7.95 -3.47
CA SER A 33 9.20 9.41 -3.43
C SER A 33 7.74 9.79 -3.19
N LEU A 34 6.83 8.81 -3.16
CA LEU A 34 5.38 8.99 -3.10
C LEU A 34 4.80 9.90 -4.20
N GLU A 35 5.50 9.97 -5.34
CA GLU A 35 5.06 10.77 -6.48
C GLU A 35 4.21 9.94 -7.45
N VAL A 36 3.21 10.57 -8.07
CA VAL A 36 2.31 9.94 -9.05
C VAL A 36 2.66 10.43 -10.45
N TYR A 37 2.98 9.51 -11.37
CA TYR A 37 3.40 9.85 -12.74
C TYR A 37 2.51 9.21 -13.80
N GLY A 38 2.17 9.97 -14.84
CA GLY A 38 1.42 9.45 -15.99
C GLY A 38 -0.01 9.01 -15.63
N GLY A 39 -0.47 7.93 -16.27
CA GLY A 39 -1.78 7.31 -16.02
C GLY A 39 -3.00 8.06 -16.58
N SER A 40 -4.15 7.38 -16.54
CA SER A 40 -5.46 8.02 -16.77
C SER A 40 -5.83 8.95 -15.60
N ALA A 41 -6.84 9.80 -15.80
CA ALA A 41 -7.37 10.64 -14.73
C ALA A 41 -7.84 9.81 -13.53
N ASP A 42 -8.56 8.71 -13.81
CA ASP A 42 -9.08 7.79 -12.80
C ASP A 42 -7.94 7.12 -12.02
N ALA A 43 -6.89 6.66 -12.70
CA ALA A 43 -5.74 6.03 -12.05
C ALA A 43 -5.04 7.01 -11.10
N ARG A 44 -4.83 8.26 -11.54
CA ARG A 44 -4.26 9.32 -10.68
C ARG A 44 -5.15 9.61 -9.47
N GLN A 45 -6.47 9.62 -9.65
CA GLN A 45 -7.40 9.82 -8.56
C GLN A 45 -7.32 8.68 -7.53
N GLN A 46 -7.25 7.42 -8.00
CA GLN A 46 -7.10 6.25 -7.13
C GLN A 46 -5.76 6.27 -6.38
N ALA A 47 -4.67 6.62 -7.06
CA ALA A 47 -3.35 6.77 -6.44
C ALA A 47 -3.36 7.84 -5.35
N LYS A 48 -3.91 9.02 -5.64
CA LYS A 48 -4.05 10.08 -4.64
C LYS A 48 -4.91 9.64 -3.46
N LEU A 49 -6.02 8.96 -3.70
CA LEU A 49 -6.91 8.46 -2.65
C LEU A 49 -6.20 7.47 -1.72
N LEU A 50 -5.34 6.61 -2.26
CA LEU A 50 -4.54 5.67 -1.47
C LEU A 50 -3.48 6.40 -0.64
N LEU A 51 -2.74 7.35 -1.23
CA LEU A 51 -1.72 8.13 -0.54
C LEU A 51 -2.31 9.01 0.58
N ASP A 52 -3.43 9.68 0.30
CA ASP A 52 -4.15 10.49 1.30
C ASP A 52 -4.61 9.60 2.47
N PHE A 53 -5.13 8.40 2.18
CA PHE A 53 -5.58 7.45 3.20
C PHE A 53 -4.42 6.93 4.06
N ALA A 54 -3.30 6.53 3.43
CA ALA A 54 -2.13 6.08 4.15
C ALA A 54 -1.60 7.18 5.08
N ASN A 55 -1.54 8.42 4.60
CA ASN A 55 -1.15 9.58 5.41
C ASN A 55 -2.11 9.86 6.57
N GLU A 56 -3.43 9.77 6.34
CA GLU A 56 -4.45 10.01 7.36
C GLU A 56 -4.38 9.01 8.52
N PHE A 57 -4.12 7.74 8.22
CA PHE A 57 -4.07 6.65 9.20
C PHE A 57 -2.64 6.28 9.63
N MET A 58 -1.65 7.12 9.32
CA MET A 58 -0.23 6.91 9.63
C MET A 58 0.27 5.53 9.19
N LEU A 59 -0.17 5.07 8.02
CA LEU A 59 0.23 3.80 7.44
C LEU A 59 1.49 3.98 6.59
N ILE A 60 2.47 3.13 6.83
CA ILE A 60 3.76 3.13 6.14
C ILE A 60 3.79 1.92 5.21
N GLU A 61 4.08 2.14 3.93
CA GLU A 61 4.32 1.10 2.93
C GLU A 61 5.74 0.55 3.10
N ASN A 62 5.91 -0.77 3.10
CA ASN A 62 7.18 -1.43 3.44
C ASN A 62 7.82 -2.24 2.30
N ILE A 63 7.16 -2.39 1.15
CA ILE A 63 7.67 -3.16 0.02
C ILE A 63 8.51 -2.24 -0.88
N THR A 64 9.82 -2.48 -0.89
CA THR A 64 10.79 -1.67 -1.63
C THR A 64 11.30 -2.33 -2.91
N GLN A 65 10.75 -3.49 -3.28
CA GLN A 65 11.19 -4.30 -4.42
C GLN A 65 10.02 -4.60 -5.36
N PRO A 66 10.25 -4.68 -6.69
CA PRO A 66 9.19 -5.02 -7.63
C PRO A 66 8.53 -6.36 -7.32
N THR A 67 7.21 -6.36 -7.23
CA THR A 67 6.40 -7.56 -6.98
C THR A 67 5.78 -8.11 -8.25
N ARG A 68 5.78 -7.34 -9.36
CA ARG A 68 5.36 -7.82 -10.69
C ARG A 68 6.10 -7.08 -11.80
N GLY A 69 6.91 -7.79 -12.57
CA GLY A 69 7.80 -7.16 -13.54
C GLY A 69 8.72 -6.15 -12.85
N ASP A 70 8.73 -4.90 -13.33
CA ASP A 70 9.49 -3.78 -12.74
C ASP A 70 8.64 -2.91 -11.78
N ASN A 71 7.39 -3.30 -11.51
CA ASN A 71 6.46 -2.51 -10.69
C ASN A 71 6.30 -3.09 -9.29
N ILE A 72 6.11 -2.21 -8.31
CA ILE A 72 5.69 -2.56 -6.95
C ILE A 72 4.16 -2.41 -6.90
N LEU A 73 3.45 -3.53 -6.94
CA LEU A 73 1.98 -3.57 -7.00
C LEU A 73 1.36 -4.20 -5.75
N ASP A 74 2.05 -5.18 -5.19
CA ASP A 74 1.69 -5.84 -3.95
C ASP A 74 2.36 -5.05 -2.82
N LEU A 75 1.54 -4.47 -1.95
CA LEU A 75 1.98 -3.53 -0.93
C LEU A 75 1.75 -4.09 0.46
N PHE A 76 2.54 -3.61 1.40
CA PHE A 76 2.36 -3.90 2.81
C PHE A 76 2.35 -2.59 3.60
N PHE A 77 1.15 -2.18 4.01
CA PHE A 77 0.93 -1.01 4.85
C PHE A 77 0.76 -1.42 6.31
N THR A 78 1.41 -0.69 7.23
CA THR A 78 1.13 -0.82 8.66
C THR A 78 1.25 0.50 9.41
N SER A 79 0.48 0.64 10.49
CA SER A 79 0.66 1.74 11.47
C SER A 79 1.74 1.44 12.52
N ASN A 80 2.38 0.26 12.48
CA ASN A 80 3.46 -0.11 13.40
C ASN A 80 4.52 -0.97 12.70
N GLU A 81 5.61 -0.33 12.26
CA GLU A 81 6.73 -1.01 11.61
C GLU A 81 7.50 -1.93 12.57
N GLU A 82 7.41 -1.76 13.89
CA GLU A 82 8.10 -2.65 14.86
C GLU A 82 7.59 -4.10 14.82
N LEU A 83 6.41 -4.33 14.24
CA LEU A 83 5.89 -5.67 13.98
C LEU A 83 6.69 -6.43 12.91
N LEU A 84 7.42 -5.71 12.05
CA LEU A 84 8.11 -6.28 10.92
C LEU A 84 9.51 -6.74 11.31
N TYR A 85 9.68 -8.05 11.42
CA TYR A 85 11.00 -8.65 11.64
C TYR A 85 11.80 -8.84 10.33
N ASN A 86 11.13 -9.23 9.25
CA ASN A 86 11.76 -9.53 7.97
C ASN A 86 10.75 -9.46 6.82
N ILE A 87 11.14 -8.87 5.69
CA ILE A 87 10.37 -8.81 4.44
C ILE A 87 11.21 -9.39 3.31
N ARG A 88 10.59 -10.25 2.51
CA ARG A 88 11.18 -10.84 1.31
C ARG A 88 10.16 -10.84 0.18
N VAL A 89 10.62 -10.56 -1.02
CA VAL A 89 9.86 -10.65 -2.26
C VAL A 89 10.50 -11.79 -3.06
N GLU A 90 9.76 -12.86 -3.35
CA GLU A 90 10.31 -14.11 -3.87
C GLU A 90 9.54 -14.58 -5.10
N ASP A 91 10.27 -14.94 -6.17
CA ASP A 91 9.63 -15.48 -7.36
C ASP A 91 8.90 -16.80 -7.06
N THR A 92 7.73 -16.97 -7.65
CA THR A 92 6.93 -18.19 -7.59
C THR A 92 6.63 -18.73 -8.99
N ILE A 93 6.49 -20.04 -9.12
CA ILE A 93 6.10 -20.68 -10.39
C ILE A 93 4.59 -20.57 -10.68
N MET A 94 3.81 -20.08 -9.72
CA MET A 94 2.34 -20.10 -9.76
C MET A 94 1.71 -18.80 -10.25
N SER A 95 2.49 -17.71 -10.32
CA SER A 95 2.01 -16.37 -10.65
C SER A 95 3.13 -15.56 -11.30
N ASP A 96 2.78 -14.48 -12.00
CA ASP A 96 3.72 -13.43 -12.42
C ASP A 96 3.97 -12.39 -11.31
N HIS A 97 3.27 -12.52 -10.18
CA HIS A 97 3.54 -11.80 -8.92
C HIS A 97 4.55 -12.55 -8.04
N LYS A 98 5.21 -11.82 -7.12
CA LYS A 98 6.26 -12.26 -6.20
C LYS A 98 5.94 -11.95 -4.74
#